data_AF-A0A318CRT9-F1
#
_entry.id   AF-A0A318CRT9-F1
#
_cell.length_a   1.000
_cell.length_b   1.000
_cell.length_c   1.000
_cell.angle_alpha   90.00
_cell.angle_beta   90.00
_cell.angle_gamma   90.00
#
_symmetry.space_group_name_H-M   'P 1'
#
loop_
_entity.id
_entity.type
_entity.pdbx_description
1 polymer ?
#
loop_
_entity_poly.entity_id
_entity_poly.type
_entity_poly.pdbx_seq_one_letter_code
_entity_poly.pdbx_strand_id
1 'polypeptide(L)' 'MHSSNNFRFPGQYEDQETGLHYNWHKYYEPGIGRYLRADPIGLIAGVNLFRYCANRDALPLIL' A
#
# COMPACT_ATOMS: atom_id res chain seq x y z
N MET A 1 9.50 6.52 27.82
CA MET A 1 8.79 5.48 27.05
C MET A 1 8.45 6.07 25.70
N HIS A 2 9.06 5.58 24.62
CA HIS A 2 8.67 5.97 23.26
C HIS A 2 7.46 5.12 22.88
N SER A 3 6.29 5.72 22.76
CA SER A 3 5.14 5.02 22.18
C SER A 3 5.35 4.98 20.67
N SER A 4 5.85 3.87 20.17
CA SER A 4 5.99 3.62 18.73
C SER A 4 4.58 3.56 18.12
N ASN A 5 4.21 4.58 17.34
CA ASN A 5 2.93 4.58 16.64
C ASN A 5 3.07 3.83 15.31
N ASN A 6 2.52 2.61 15.27
CA ASN A 6 2.58 1.75 14.09
C ASN A 6 1.40 1.96 13.14
N PHE A 7 0.44 2.83 13.44
CA PHE A 7 -0.66 3.14 12.53
C PHE A 7 -0.15 3.90 11.29
N ARG A 8 -0.71 3.58 10.13
CA ARG A 8 -0.41 4.22 8.84
C ARG A 8 -1.71 4.74 8.22
N PHE A 9 -1.94 4.53 6.93
CA PHE A 9 -3.25 4.82 6.33
C PHE A 9 -4.36 3.92 6.90
N PRO A 10 -5.65 4.20 6.64
CA PRO A 10 -6.75 3.38 7.15
C PRO A 10 -6.54 1.87 6.92
N GLY A 11 -6.61 1.11 8.01
CA GLY A 11 -6.39 -0.33 8.03
C GLY A 11 -4.94 -0.80 7.83
N GLN A 12 -3.97 0.11 7.82
CA GLN A 12 -2.55 -0.21 7.68
C GLN A 12 -1.80 -0.14 9.01
N TYR A 13 -0.96 -1.14 9.25
CA TYR A 13 0.01 -1.19 10.34
C TYR A 13 1.41 -1.37 9.78
N GLU A 14 2.38 -0.61 10.27
CA GLU A 14 3.79 -0.83 9.94
C GLU A 14 4.30 -2.10 10.61
N ASP A 15 4.89 -2.95 9.79
CA ASP A 15 5.83 -3.99 10.21
C ASP A 15 7.22 -3.35 10.35
N GLN A 16 7.70 -3.25 11.60
CA GLN A 16 8.96 -2.58 11.92
C GLN A 16 10.20 -3.34 11.44
N GLU A 17 10.08 -4.65 11.18
CA GLU A 17 11.21 -5.44 10.69
C GLU A 17 11.49 -5.13 9.20
N THR A 18 10.43 -4.93 8.42
CA THR A 18 10.52 -4.76 6.96
C THR A 18 10.29 -3.33 6.50
N GLY A 19 9.67 -2.48 7.32
CA GLY A 19 9.17 -1.16 6.93
C GLY A 19 7.95 -1.21 6.02
N LEU A 20 7.37 -2.39 5.78
CA LEU A 20 6.17 -2.55 4.97
C LEU A 20 4.92 -2.25 5.79
N HIS A 21 3.86 -1.83 5.11
CA HIS A 21 2.58 -1.58 5.74
C HIS A 21 1.64 -2.76 5.48
N TYR A 22 1.33 -3.52 6.51
CA TYR A 22 0.37 -4.62 6.45
C TYR A 22 -1.06 -4.08 6.43
N ASN A 23 -1.82 -4.48 5.41
CA ASN A 23 -3.25 -4.21 5.26
C ASN A 23 -3.99 -5.53 5.06
N TRP A 24 -4.28 -6.20 6.18
CA TRP A 24 -5.01 -7.48 6.33
C TRP A 24 -4.53 -8.65 5.45
N HIS A 25 -4.56 -8.53 4.12
CA HIS A 25 -4.16 -9.57 3.19
C HIS A 25 -3.07 -9.14 2.22
N LYS A 26 -2.62 -7.88 2.30
CA LYS A 26 -1.62 -7.32 1.38
C LYS A 26 -0.60 -6.50 2.14
N TYR A 27 0.64 -6.55 1.67
CA TYR A 27 1.71 -5.64 2.10
C TYR A 27 1.81 -4.49 1.11
N TYR A 28 1.80 -3.27 1.64
CA TYR A 28 1.96 -2.02 0.92
C TYR A 28 3.38 -1.49 1.15
N GLU A 29 4.08 -1.18 0.07
CA GLU A 29 5.41 -0.61 0.10
C GLU A 29 5.32 0.92 -0.01
N PRO A 30 5.52 1.66 1.09
CA PRO A 30 5.33 3.11 1.10
C PRO A 30 6.32 3.85 0.19
N GLY A 31 7.53 3.31 -0.01
CA GLY A 31 8.56 3.92 -0.84
C GLY A 31 8.19 4.04 -2.33
N ILE A 32 7.36 3.14 -2.84
CA ILE A 32 6.89 3.14 -4.24
C ILE A 32 5.38 3.37 -4.39
N GLY A 33 4.66 3.48 -3.26
CA GLY A 33 3.25 3.85 -3.22
C GLY A 33 2.25 2.78 -3.69
N ARG A 34 2.55 1.48 -3.53
CA ARG A 34 1.67 0.39 -4.03
C ARG A 34 1.75 -0.89 -3.19
N TYR A 35 0.80 -1.79 -3.40
CA TYR A 35 0.85 -3.16 -2.90
C TYR A 35 1.89 -4.00 -3.63
N LEU A 36 2.48 -4.96 -2.92
CA LEU A 36 3.45 -5.91 -3.47
C LEU A 36 2.81 -7.06 -4.25
N ARG A 37 1.49 -7.25 -4.10
CA ARG A 37 0.74 -8.32 -4.75
C ARG A 37 -0.42 -7.74 -5.56
N ALA A 38 -0.61 -8.27 -6.77
CA ALA A 38 -1.74 -7.95 -7.62
C ALA A 38 -3.07 -8.31 -6.92
N ASP A 39 -4.10 -7.52 -7.16
CA ASP A 39 -5.42 -7.75 -6.60
C ASP A 39 -6.01 -9.06 -7.14
N PRO A 40 -6.42 -10.01 -6.27
CA PRO A 40 -6.99 -11.28 -6.71
C PRO A 40 -8.33 -11.12 -7.44
N ILE A 41 -9.03 -9.99 -7.27
CA ILE A 41 -10.25 -9.66 -8.02
C ILE A 41 -9.91 -9.35 -9.49
N GLY A 42 -8.65 -9.08 -9.81
CA GLY A 42 -8.18 -8.79 -11.16
C GLY A 42 -8.74 -7.47 -11.70
N LEU A 43 -8.95 -7.39 -13.02
CA LEU A 43 -9.33 -6.16 -13.71
C LEU A 43 -10.69 -5.59 -13.27
N ILE A 44 -11.51 -6.37 -12.58
CA ILE A 44 -12.77 -5.90 -11.98
C ILE A 44 -12.49 -4.84 -10.89
N ALA A 45 -11.36 -4.96 -10.17
CA ALA A 45 -10.91 -3.97 -9.20
C ALA A 45 -10.28 -2.71 -9.85
N GLY A 46 -10.17 -2.70 -11.19
CA GLY A 46 -9.55 -1.64 -11.99
C GLY A 46 -8.30 -2.09 -12.73
N VAL A 47 -7.79 -1.22 -13.61
CA VAL A 47 -6.63 -1.52 -14.46
C VAL A 47 -5.31 -1.61 -13.68
N ASN A 48 -5.19 -0.88 -12.56
CA ASN A 48 -4.05 -1.00 -11.68
C ASN A 48 -4.36 -1.99 -10.55
N LEU A 49 -3.80 -3.18 -10.66
CA LEU A 49 -3.96 -4.28 -9.71
C LEU A 49 -3.17 -4.08 -8.41
N PHE A 50 -2.28 -3.10 -8.35
CA PHE A 50 -1.38 -2.88 -7.21
C PHE A 50 -1.73 -1.64 -6.39
N ARG A 51 -2.75 -0.86 -6.78
CA ARG A 51 -3.08 0.40 -6.09
C ARG A 51 -3.64 0.21 -4.69
N TYR A 52 -3.34 1.16 -3.81
CA TYR A 52 -4.10 1.35 -2.56
C TYR A 52 -5.33 2.23 -2.83
N CYS A 53 -6.54 1.68 -2.60
CA CYS A 53 -7.80 2.39 -2.81
C CYS A 53 -7.91 3.05 -4.21
N ALA A 54 -8.65 4.15 -4.33
CA ALA A 54 -8.71 4.96 -5.52
C ALA A 54 -7.55 5.96 -5.62
N ASN A 55 -6.36 5.61 -5.08
CA ASN A 55 -5.18 6.43 -5.31
C ASN A 55 -5.05 6.59 -6.83
N ARG A 56 -5.17 7.83 -7.29
CA ARG A 56 -4.94 8.14 -8.69
C ARG A 56 -3.47 7.91 -8.85
N ASP A 57 -3.09 6.88 -9.60
CA ASP A 57 -1.72 6.70 -10.02
C ASP A 57 -1.27 8.04 -10.58
N ALA A 58 -0.50 8.79 -9.78
CA ALA A 58 0.32 9.81 -10.35
C ALA A 58 1.24 8.99 -11.24
N LEU A 59 0.96 9.02 -12.55
CA LEU A 59 1.97 8.76 -13.56
C LEU A 59 3.26 9.36 -12.99
N PRO A 60 4.37 8.61 -12.95
CA PRO A 60 5.63 9.16 -12.46
C PRO A 60 5.78 10.53 -13.09
N LEU A 61 5.97 11.55 -12.24
CA LEU A 61 6.07 12.94 -12.64
C LEU A 61 7.32 13.08 -13.53
N ILE A 62 7.15 12.72 -14.79
CA ILE A 62 8.02 12.97 -15.92
C ILE A 62 7.09 13.58 -16.98
N LEU A 63 6.60 14.78 -16.66
CA LEU A 63 6.21 15.85 -17.57
C LEU A 63 6.76 17.14 -16.96
#